data_AF-A0A7J4G4Z8-F1
#
_entry.id   AF-A0A7J4G4Z8-F1
#
_cell.length_a   1.000
_cell.length_b   1.000
_cell.length_c   1.000
_cell.angle_alpha   90.00
_cell.angle_beta   90.00
_cell.angle_gamma   90.00
#
_symmetry.space_group_name_H-M   'P 1'
#
loop_
_entity.id
_entity.type
_entity.pdbx_description
1 polymer ?
#
loop_
_entity_poly.entity_id
_entity_poly.type
_entity_poly.pdbx_seq_one_letter_code
_entity_poly.pdbx_strand_id
1 'polypeptide(L)'
;MPSVSTTFIWSGSRPRAEALLAGIIADDPESFDAKIIDIDNGTELRITVVGTSLKTVRSTMDDLLACLSAADSGLDAIDDS
;
A
#
# COMPACT_ATOMS: atom_id res chain seq x y z
N MET A 1 -20.87 -16.77 2.52
CA MET A 1 -20.52 -16.07 1.27
C MET A 1 -19.03 -16.25 1.04
N PRO A 2 -18.55 -16.44 -0.21
CA PRO A 2 -17.11 -16.52 -0.46
C PRO A 2 -16.45 -15.16 -0.20
N SER A 3 -15.27 -15.19 0.39
CA SER A 3 -14.39 -14.04 0.54
C SER A 3 -13.05 -14.32 -0.15
N VAL A 4 -12.46 -13.26 -0.67
CA VAL A 4 -11.13 -13.26 -1.28
C VAL A 4 -10.35 -12.14 -0.62
N SER A 5 -9.11 -12.41 -0.25
CA SER A 5 -8.22 -11.40 0.31
C SER A 5 -6.82 -11.54 -0.25
N THR A 6 -6.10 -10.43 -0.29
CA THR A 6 -4.68 -10.39 -0.63
C THR A 6 -3.98 -9.38 0.26
N THR A 7 -2.69 -9.57 0.48
CA THR A 7 -1.86 -8.66 1.25
C THR A 7 -0.63 -8.28 0.43
N PHE A 8 -0.42 -6.98 0.26
CA PHE A 8 0.81 -6.42 -0.24
C PHE A 8 1.70 -6.03 0.94
N ILE A 9 2.98 -6.40 0.86
CA ILE A 9 3.99 -6.08 1.87
C ILE A 9 5.12 -5.34 1.16
N TRP A 10 5.37 -4.11 1.59
CA TRP A 10 6.53 -3.33 1.20
C TRP A 10 7.44 -3.14 2.41
N SER A 11 8.75 -3.22 2.20
CA SER A 11 9.75 -3.05 3.26
C SER A 11 10.71 -1.92 2.91
N GLY A 12 11.02 -1.07 3.88
CA GLY A 12 11.95 0.03 3.71
C GLY A 12 12.03 0.93 4.93
N SER A 13 12.32 2.21 4.71
CA SER A 13 12.39 3.20 5.79
C SER A 13 11.00 3.64 6.25
N ARG A 14 10.87 3.93 7.55
CA ARG A 14 9.61 4.42 8.12
C ARG A 14 9.08 5.69 7.44
N PRO A 15 9.90 6.74 7.16
CA PRO A 15 9.39 7.94 6.50
C PRO A 15 8.80 7.66 5.12
N ARG A 16 9.42 6.73 4.36
CA ARG A 16 8.91 6.33 3.05
C ARG A 16 7.64 5.48 3.18
N ALA A 17 7.53 4.59 4.18
CA ALA A 17 6.29 3.88 4.50
C ALA A 17 5.12 4.84 4.81
N GLU A 18 5.38 5.87 5.61
CA GLU A 18 4.40 6.89 6.00
C GLU A 18 3.96 7.74 4.79
N ALA A 19 4.90 8.09 3.91
CA ALA A 19 4.60 8.84 2.70
C ALA A 19 3.78 8.01 1.68
N LEU A 20 4.14 6.74 1.47
CA LEU A 20 3.37 5.81 0.63
C LEU A 20 1.94 5.65 1.15
N LEU A 21 1.78 5.46 2.47
CA LEU A 21 0.48 5.35 3.12
C LEU A 21 -0.36 6.62 2.95
N ALA A 22 0.24 7.79 3.13
CA ALA A 22 -0.44 9.07 2.92
C ALA A 22 -0.93 9.23 1.47
N GLY A 23 -0.17 8.74 0.49
CA GLY A 23 -0.54 8.78 -0.93
C GLY A 23 -1.80 7.97 -1.26
N ILE A 24 -1.98 6.79 -0.65
CA ILE A 24 -3.14 5.92 -0.91
C ILE A 24 -4.36 6.23 -0.04
N ILE A 25 -4.18 6.71 1.19
CA ILE A 25 -5.30 7.11 2.07
C ILE A 25 -6.06 8.30 1.47
N ALA A 26 -5.39 9.16 0.73
CA ALA A 26 -6.03 10.30 0.07
C ALA A 26 -7.05 9.89 -1.01
N ASP A 27 -6.92 8.68 -1.58
CA ASP A 27 -7.71 8.24 -2.72
C ASP A 27 -8.91 7.38 -2.29
N ASP A 28 -8.69 6.34 -1.47
CA ASP A 28 -9.77 5.42 -1.07
C ASP A 28 -9.52 4.70 0.27
N PRO A 29 -9.72 5.39 1.41
CA PRO A 29 -9.39 4.83 2.73
C PRO A 29 -10.31 3.70 3.19
N GLU A 30 -11.43 3.45 2.52
CA GLU A 30 -12.41 2.41 2.92
C GLU A 30 -12.20 1.08 2.18
N SER A 31 -11.38 1.03 1.12
CA SER A 31 -11.21 -0.17 0.30
C SER A 31 -10.09 -1.13 0.75
N PHE A 32 -9.29 -0.73 1.74
CA PHE A 32 -8.18 -1.54 2.27
C PHE A 32 -7.92 -1.29 3.76
N ASP A 33 -7.28 -2.26 4.42
CA ASP A 33 -6.67 -2.09 5.75
C ASP A 33 -5.16 -1.93 5.57
N ALA A 34 -4.57 -0.87 6.11
CA ALA A 34 -3.13 -0.63 6.03
C ALA A 34 -2.50 -0.43 7.39
N LYS A 35 -1.31 -1.02 7.60
CA LYS A 35 -0.56 -0.92 8.85
C LYS A 35 0.93 -0.77 8.57
N ILE A 36 1.56 0.08 9.37
CA ILE A 36 3.01 0.21 9.43
C ILE A 36 3.51 -0.59 10.63
N ILE A 37 4.45 -1.49 10.41
CA ILE A 37 4.99 -2.39 11.43
C ILE A 37 6.51 -2.22 11.47
N ASP A 38 7.07 -1.94 12.64
CA ASP A 38 8.51 -1.95 12.84
C ASP A 38 9.00 -3.41 12.92
N ILE A 39 10.02 -3.74 12.13
CA ILE A 39 10.68 -5.04 12.07
C ILE A 39 12.18 -4.88 12.39
N ASP A 40 12.87 -5.99 12.67
CA ASP A 40 14.27 -5.96 13.12
C ASP A 40 15.21 -5.15 12.20
N ASN A 41 14.94 -5.14 10.88
CA ASN A 41 15.75 -4.46 9.87
C ASN A 41 15.04 -3.29 9.17
N GLY A 42 14.06 -2.65 9.82
CA GLY A 42 13.39 -1.47 9.28
C GLY A 42 11.89 -1.47 9.51
N THR A 43 11.13 -1.12 8.49
CA THR A 43 9.67 -0.95 8.60
C THR A 43 8.97 -1.64 7.43
N GLU A 44 7.82 -2.25 7.71
CA GLU A 44 6.93 -2.79 6.70
C GLU A 44 5.63 -1.98 6.59
N LEU A 45 5.21 -1.68 5.37
CA LEU A 45 3.85 -1.26 5.04
C LEU A 45 3.07 -2.48 4.56
N ARG A 46 2.07 -2.91 5.33
CA ARG A 46 1.18 -4.02 4.99
C ARG A 46 -0.19 -3.49 4.62
N ILE A 47 -0.63 -3.78 3.40
CA ILE A 47 -1.93 -3.38 2.86
C ILE A 47 -2.74 -4.64 2.57
N THR A 48 -3.90 -4.78 3.19
CA THR A 48 -4.79 -5.93 3.03
C THR A 48 -6.07 -5.48 2.35
N VAL A 49 -6.39 -6.13 1.23
CA VAL A 49 -7.64 -5.91 0.48
C VAL A 49 -8.51 -7.14 0.66
N VAL A 50 -9.79 -6.93 0.97
CA VAL A 50 -10.78 -8.01 1.14
C VAL A 50 -12.00 -7.72 0.26
N GLY A 51 -12.48 -8.71 -0.47
CA GLY A 51 -13.64 -8.59 -1.34
C GLY A 51 -14.40 -9.91 -1.51
N THR A 52 -15.49 -9.86 -2.27
CA THR A 52 -16.38 -11.01 -2.52
C THR A 52 -16.03 -11.78 -3.80
N SER A 53 -15.11 -11.27 -4.61
CA SER A 53 -14.65 -11.90 -5.85
C SER A 53 -13.19 -11.56 -6.16
N LEU A 54 -12.50 -12.44 -6.90
CA LEU A 54 -11.15 -12.19 -7.41
C LEU A 54 -11.08 -10.93 -8.27
N LYS A 55 -12.13 -10.65 -9.06
CA LYS A 55 -12.20 -9.47 -9.93
C LYS A 55 -12.15 -8.17 -9.12
N THR A 56 -12.93 -8.09 -8.05
CA THR A 56 -12.97 -6.91 -7.17
C THR A 56 -11.62 -6.70 -6.49
N VAL A 57 -11.08 -7.75 -5.86
CA VAL A 57 -9.78 -7.67 -5.17
C VAL A 57 -8.65 -7.28 -6.11
N ARG A 58 -8.63 -7.84 -7.33
CA ARG A 58 -7.66 -7.48 -8.36
C ARG A 58 -7.79 -6.00 -8.73
N SER A 59 -8.99 -5.51 -9.02
CA SER A 59 -9.18 -4.10 -9.43
C SER A 59 -8.68 -3.15 -8.36
N THR A 60 -9.08 -3.36 -7.10
CA THR A 60 -8.62 -2.55 -5.97
C THR A 60 -7.10 -2.60 -5.80
N MET A 61 -6.49 -3.79 -5.95
CA MET A 61 -5.03 -3.90 -5.88
C MET A 61 -4.33 -3.20 -7.06
N ASP A 62 -4.85 -3.32 -8.28
CA ASP A 62 -4.31 -2.67 -9.48
C ASP A 62 -4.33 -1.13 -9.30
N ASP A 63 -5.42 -0.57 -8.77
CA ASP A 63 -5.57 0.86 -8.47
C ASP A 63 -4.58 1.31 -7.38
N LEU A 64 -4.49 0.56 -6.26
CA LEU A 64 -3.54 0.85 -5.18
C LEU A 64 -2.08 0.82 -5.63
N LEU A 65 -1.69 -0.18 -6.44
CA LEU A 65 -0.33 -0.28 -6.96
C LEU A 65 0.01 0.87 -7.91
N ALA A 66 -0.95 1.37 -8.68
CA ALA A 66 -0.74 2.54 -9.52
C ALA A 66 -0.46 3.80 -8.68
N CYS A 67 -1.27 4.03 -7.63
CA CYS A 67 -1.09 5.17 -6.72
C CYS A 67 0.21 5.07 -5.92
N LEU A 68 0.56 3.87 -5.42
CA LEU A 68 1.85 3.63 -4.75
C LEU A 68 3.03 3.90 -5.67
N SER A 69 2.98 3.45 -6.93
CA SER A 69 4.06 3.70 -7.90
C SER A 69 4.25 5.19 -8.16
N ALA A 70 3.16 5.96 -8.22
CA ALA A 70 3.22 7.41 -8.42
C ALA A 70 3.80 8.13 -7.19
N ALA A 71 3.36 7.75 -5.99
CA ALA A 71 3.90 8.28 -4.74
C ALA A 71 5.39 7.95 -4.58
N ASP A 72 5.78 6.70 -4.85
CA ASP A 72 7.17 6.24 -4.73
C ASP A 72 8.11 6.96 -5.71
N SER A 73 7.69 7.15 -6.96
CA SER A 73 8.45 7.92 -7.97
C SER A 73 8.64 9.38 -7.54
N GLY A 74 7.65 9.95 -6.86
CA GLY A 74 7.74 11.28 -6.29
C GLY A 74 8.75 11.37 -5.14
N LEU A 75 8.95 10.27 -4.38
CA LEU A 75 9.86 10.18 -3.25
C LEU A 75 11.32 9.92 -3.68
N ASP A 76 11.53 9.08 -4.70
CA ASP A 76 12.87 8.86 -5.27
C ASP A 76 13.47 10.15 -5.84
N ALA A 77 12.64 11.02 -6.43
CA ALA A 77 13.09 12.32 -6.94
C ALA A 77 13.63 13.27 -5.84
N ILE A 78 13.29 13.03 -4.57
CA ILE A 78 13.67 13.86 -3.41
C ILE A 78 14.90 13.29 -2.68
N ASP A 79 15.10 11.97 -2.72
CA ASP A 79 16.22 11.28 -2.05
C ASP A 79 17.52 11.37 -2.86
N ASP A 80 17.43 11.63 -4.17
CA ASP A 80 18.57 11.83 -5.08
C ASP A 80 19.05 13.32 -5.17
N SER A 81 18.63 14.19 -4.24
CA SER A 81 18.98 15.64 -4.20
C SER A 81 19.96 16.03 -3.09
#